data_AF-A0A1B5L6Z6-F1
#
_entry.id   AF-A0A1B5L6Z6-F1
#
_cell.length_a   1.000
_cell.length_b   1.000
_cell.length_c   1.000
_cell.angle_alpha   90.00
_cell.angle_beta   90.00
_cell.angle_gamma   90.00
#
_symmetry.space_group_name_H-M   'P 1'
#
loop_
_entity.id
_entity.type
_entity.pdbx_description
1 polymer ?
#
loop_
_entity_poly.entity_id
_entity_poly.type
_entity_poly.pdbx_seq_one_letter_code
_entity_poly.pdbx_strand_id
1 'polypeptide(L)'
;MLLLLKEYDGARLITNDFCEFLERVPTDTLDVFGHASQSSPASILLDAIGQLELESPKADDYIQLIRANLTEAVDTCVNAAGREFETKWQKRLLKAASLGKSVLDIYNSDDFVDMCDTLRVLNAVRDFKIGMPLSFEQYHRLTPERLIQRLLQRHEYLLALKIARYLKLPSDGIYVHWACAKVRIGADDDDTICRLVVERLSGKPGISFEEIARAAYHEGRSRLATELLNHEPRGGRQVPLLLDMEEDELALDKAIESGDSDLILSVLLKLKKKLPLASFFRVINSRPTATAIIESAAIAEGDNALLKDLYYQDDRRVDGANVFIRESLQQPNARTSADKLALAAKLLSDSKENITELYALKETTTLLRIQESLDRDLTDSFTGLSVHETMFKLIRLGYHGRAKKIQGEFKVPEKVAWWIR
;
A
#
# COMPACT_ATOMS: atom_id res chain seq x y z
N MET A 1 -29.86 6.25 40.19
CA MET A 1 -30.09 5.15 39.24
C MET A 1 -29.10 4.04 39.60
N LEU A 2 -29.51 2.77 39.63
CA LEU A 2 -28.58 1.64 39.83
C LEU A 2 -28.53 0.84 38.54
N LEU A 3 -27.36 0.77 37.92
CA LEU A 3 -27.10 0.00 36.72
C LEU A 3 -26.15 -1.15 37.10
N LEU A 4 -26.61 -2.38 36.88
CA LEU A 4 -25.79 -3.58 37.05
C LEU A 4 -25.35 -4.07 35.67
N LEU A 5 -24.05 -4.05 35.43
CA LEU A 5 -23.46 -4.52 34.18
C LEU A 5 -22.72 -5.84 34.43
N LYS A 6 -23.05 -6.85 33.63
CA LYS A 6 -22.31 -8.11 33.63
C LYS A 6 -20.96 -7.90 32.94
N GLU A 7 -19.88 -8.17 33.66
CA GLU A 7 -18.53 -8.21 33.10
C GLU A 7 -18.06 -9.66 32.97
N TYR A 8 -16.83 -9.87 32.51
CA TYR A 8 -16.30 -11.21 32.25
C TYR A 8 -16.07 -12.01 33.54
N ASP A 9 -15.50 -11.36 34.54
CA ASP A 9 -14.98 -11.87 35.79
C ASP A 9 -15.78 -11.39 37.01
N GLY A 10 -16.83 -10.61 36.79
CA GLY A 10 -17.66 -10.07 37.85
C GLY A 10 -18.85 -9.26 37.33
N ALA A 11 -19.36 -8.38 38.18
CA ALA A 11 -20.40 -7.43 37.84
C ALA A 11 -20.00 -6.02 38.30
N ARG A 12 -20.27 -5.03 37.46
CA ARG A 12 -20.03 -3.62 37.77
C ARG A 12 -21.32 -2.96 38.23
N LEU A 13 -21.26 -2.35 39.39
CA LEU A 13 -22.35 -1.60 40.03
C LEU A 13 -22.10 -0.12 39.78
N ILE A 14 -22.93 0.51 38.96
CA ILE A 14 -22.84 1.93 38.66
C ILE A 14 -24.04 2.63 39.28
N THR A 15 -23.77 3.53 40.22
CA THR A 15 -24.75 4.44 40.80
C THR A 15 -24.49 5.87 40.32
N ASN A 16 -25.28 6.82 40.83
CA ASN A 16 -25.02 8.24 40.56
C ASN A 16 -23.76 8.74 41.28
N ASP A 17 -23.32 8.05 42.33
CA ASP A 17 -22.27 8.51 43.25
C ASP A 17 -20.99 7.68 43.16
N PHE A 18 -21.09 6.38 42.83
CA PHE A 18 -19.96 5.46 42.79
C PHE A 18 -20.06 4.43 41.67
N CYS A 19 -18.90 3.88 41.31
CA CYS A 19 -18.74 2.78 40.38
C CYS A 19 -17.88 1.70 41.04
N GLU A 20 -18.50 0.62 41.47
CA GLU A 20 -17.85 -0.49 42.18
C GLU A 20 -17.83 -1.76 41.34
N PHE A 21 -16.81 -2.60 41.57
CA PHE A 21 -16.66 -3.88 40.90
C PHE A 21 -16.82 -5.01 41.92
N LEU A 22 -17.75 -5.92 41.61
CA LEU A 22 -18.06 -7.09 42.43
C LEU A 22 -17.59 -8.35 41.71
N GLU A 23 -16.60 -9.02 42.26
CA GLU A 23 -16.12 -10.31 41.78
C GLU A 23 -16.13 -11.35 42.89
N ARG A 24 -16.08 -12.63 42.50
CA ARG A 24 -15.74 -13.69 43.43
C ARG A 24 -14.26 -13.54 43.76
N VAL A 25 -13.93 -13.52 45.06
CA VAL A 25 -12.54 -13.42 45.51
C VAL A 25 -11.69 -14.52 44.85
N PRO A 26 -10.63 -14.16 44.10
CA PRO A 26 -9.76 -15.13 43.44
C PRO A 26 -9.09 -16.09 44.43
N THR A 27 -8.78 -17.31 43.98
CA THR A 27 -8.15 -18.34 44.81
C THR A 27 -6.79 -17.90 45.31
N ASP A 28 -5.94 -17.31 44.47
CA ASP A 28 -4.60 -16.85 44.88
C ASP A 28 -4.69 -15.76 45.97
N THR A 29 -5.65 -14.84 45.85
CA THR A 29 -5.92 -13.82 46.86
C THR A 29 -6.41 -14.45 48.17
N LEU A 30 -7.28 -15.47 48.10
CA LEU A 30 -7.71 -16.23 49.26
C LEU A 30 -6.54 -16.98 49.90
N ASP A 31 -5.66 -17.59 49.12
CA ASP A 31 -4.52 -18.34 49.64
C ASP A 31 -3.49 -17.42 50.29
N VAL A 32 -3.42 -16.14 49.93
CA VAL A 32 -2.53 -15.18 50.59
C VAL A 32 -3.16 -14.50 51.80
N PHE A 33 -4.43 -14.09 51.73
CA PHE A 33 -5.07 -13.25 52.77
C PHE A 33 -6.19 -13.94 53.57
N GLY A 34 -6.64 -15.10 53.13
CA GLY A 34 -7.81 -15.78 53.69
C GLY A 34 -7.60 -16.29 55.11
N HIS A 35 -8.70 -16.41 55.86
CA HIS A 35 -8.67 -16.89 57.25
C HIS A 35 -8.22 -18.35 57.39
N ALA A 36 -8.48 -19.19 56.38
CA ALA A 36 -8.01 -20.57 56.31
C ALA A 36 -6.54 -20.70 55.87
N SER A 37 -5.92 -19.56 55.54
CA SER A 37 -4.65 -19.50 54.80
C SER A 37 -3.45 -19.22 55.71
N GLN A 38 -3.64 -19.18 57.03
CA GLN A 38 -2.55 -19.00 58.02
C GLN A 38 -1.45 -20.07 57.93
N SER A 39 -1.69 -21.16 57.20
CA SER A 39 -0.71 -22.22 56.94
C SER A 39 -0.37 -22.39 55.46
N SER A 40 -0.86 -21.50 54.59
CA SER A 40 -0.52 -21.55 53.16
C SER A 40 0.93 -21.10 52.96
N PRO A 41 1.66 -21.70 52.00
CA PRO A 41 3.01 -21.26 51.67
C PRO A 41 3.09 -19.77 51.30
N ALA A 42 2.08 -19.26 50.60
CA ALA A 42 2.04 -17.87 50.13
C ALA A 42 1.78 -16.86 51.25
N SER A 43 0.91 -17.17 52.23
CA SER A 43 0.71 -16.34 53.42
C SER A 43 1.97 -16.28 54.27
N ILE A 44 2.64 -17.43 54.47
CA ILE A 44 3.89 -17.50 55.24
C ILE A 44 5.00 -16.70 54.56
N LEU A 45 5.08 -16.74 53.22
CA LEU A 45 6.02 -15.93 52.44
C LEU A 45 5.75 -14.41 52.60
N LEU A 46 4.48 -14.01 52.65
CA LEU A 46 4.09 -12.62 52.90
C LEU A 46 4.43 -12.18 54.34
N ASP A 47 4.26 -13.07 55.32
CA ASP A 47 4.65 -12.83 56.72
C ASP A 47 6.17 -12.75 56.89
N ALA A 48 6.94 -13.54 56.13
CA ALA A 48 8.39 -13.47 56.10
C ALA A 48 8.89 -12.08 55.70
N ILE A 49 8.20 -11.39 54.77
CA ILE A 49 8.50 -9.98 54.45
C ILE A 49 8.24 -9.07 55.64
N GLY A 50 7.16 -9.29 56.39
CA GLY A 50 6.88 -8.51 57.60
C GLY A 50 7.99 -8.67 58.65
N GLN A 51 8.49 -9.90 58.85
CA GLN A 51 9.60 -10.17 59.76
C GLN A 51 10.92 -9.58 59.25
N LEU A 52 11.16 -9.61 57.93
CA LEU A 52 12.34 -9.03 57.30
C LEU A 52 12.36 -7.51 57.43
N GLU A 53 11.21 -6.84 57.29
CA GLU A 53 11.06 -5.40 57.53
C GLU A 53 11.29 -5.00 58.99
N LEU A 54 11.11 -5.94 59.92
CA LEU A 54 11.42 -5.80 61.34
C LEU A 54 12.86 -6.23 61.69
N GLU A 55 13.70 -6.52 60.69
CA GLU A 55 15.08 -7.02 60.84
C GLU A 55 15.16 -8.29 61.72
N SER A 56 14.10 -9.11 61.73
CA SER A 56 14.04 -10.32 62.55
C SER A 56 14.64 -11.52 61.81
N PRO A 57 15.47 -12.35 62.47
CA PRO A 57 16.00 -13.58 61.87
C PRO A 57 14.91 -14.62 61.56
N LYS A 58 13.70 -14.46 62.14
CA LYS A 58 12.53 -15.33 61.90
C LYS A 58 12.10 -15.39 60.44
N ALA A 59 12.50 -14.41 59.63
CA ALA A 59 12.23 -14.43 58.20
C ALA A 59 12.88 -15.65 57.51
N ASP A 60 14.09 -16.04 57.91
CA ASP A 60 14.76 -17.22 57.35
C ASP A 60 14.10 -18.53 57.81
N ASP A 61 13.67 -18.60 59.07
CA ASP A 61 12.90 -19.74 59.59
C ASP A 61 11.62 -19.99 58.78
N TYR A 62 10.92 -18.92 58.40
CA TYR A 62 9.71 -19.00 57.59
C TYR A 62 9.99 -19.45 56.16
N ILE A 63 11.10 -18.99 55.56
CA ILE A 63 11.52 -19.44 54.23
C ILE A 63 11.90 -20.93 54.26
N GLN A 64 12.62 -21.39 55.29
CA GLN A 64 12.96 -22.81 55.42
C GLN A 64 11.71 -23.68 55.61
N LEU A 65 10.71 -23.19 56.35
CA LEU A 65 9.44 -23.89 56.57
C LEU A 65 8.70 -24.18 55.25
N ILE A 66 8.72 -23.24 54.31
CA ILE A 66 8.00 -23.35 53.03
C ILE A 66 8.90 -23.80 51.87
N ARG A 67 10.16 -24.14 52.12
CA ARG A 67 11.17 -24.40 51.08
C ARG A 67 10.73 -25.43 50.03
N ALA A 68 9.97 -26.45 50.44
CA ALA A 68 9.45 -27.47 49.53
C ALA A 68 8.41 -26.93 48.52
N ASN A 69 7.64 -25.92 48.90
CA ASN A 69 6.55 -25.33 48.10
C ASN A 69 6.83 -23.86 47.75
N LEU A 70 8.10 -23.43 47.81
CA LEU A 70 8.46 -22.03 47.66
C LEU A 70 8.18 -21.50 46.25
N THR A 71 8.30 -22.34 45.22
CA THR A 71 7.94 -21.98 43.84
C THR A 71 6.46 -21.63 43.74
N GLU A 72 5.58 -22.50 44.27
CA GLU A 72 4.13 -22.27 44.31
C GLU A 72 3.77 -21.02 45.13
N ALA A 73 4.45 -20.81 46.26
CA ALA A 73 4.26 -19.62 47.09
C ALA A 73 4.59 -18.31 46.35
N VAL A 74 5.68 -18.32 45.57
CA VAL A 74 6.09 -17.18 44.74
C VAL A 74 5.05 -16.92 43.66
N ASP A 75 4.65 -17.96 42.91
CA ASP A 75 3.69 -17.82 41.81
C ASP A 75 2.32 -17.35 42.33
N THR A 76 1.86 -17.87 43.47
CA THR A 76 0.63 -17.43 44.13
C THR A 76 0.71 -15.96 44.56
N CYS A 77 1.84 -15.53 45.12
CA CYS A 77 2.07 -14.12 45.46
C CYS A 77 2.05 -13.20 44.22
N VAL A 78 2.65 -13.65 43.11
CA VAL A 78 2.65 -12.92 41.83
C VAL A 78 1.23 -12.79 41.29
N ASN A 79 0.48 -13.89 41.24
CA ASN A 79 -0.91 -13.91 40.76
C ASN A 79 -1.82 -13.05 41.64
N ALA A 80 -1.72 -13.18 42.97
CA ALA A 80 -2.47 -12.36 43.92
C ALA A 80 -2.17 -10.87 43.73
N ALA A 81 -0.91 -10.49 43.47
CA ALA A 81 -0.56 -9.10 43.19
C ALA A 81 -1.31 -8.55 41.97
N GLY A 82 -1.52 -9.38 40.94
CA GLY A 82 -2.32 -9.03 39.76
C GLY A 82 -3.78 -8.70 40.07
N ARG A 83 -4.36 -9.38 41.05
CA ARG A 83 -5.78 -9.22 41.45
C ARG A 83 -6.02 -7.98 42.28
N GLU A 84 -5.03 -7.56 43.05
CA GLU A 84 -5.15 -6.38 43.91
C GLU A 84 -5.21 -5.07 43.10
N PHE A 85 -6.05 -4.14 43.56
CA PHE A 85 -6.16 -2.79 43.00
C PHE A 85 -5.30 -1.78 43.78
N GLU A 86 -5.06 -2.01 45.06
CA GLU A 86 -4.26 -1.12 45.89
C GLU A 86 -2.76 -1.32 45.64
N THR A 87 -2.09 -0.25 45.20
CA THR A 87 -0.64 -0.27 44.91
C THR A 87 0.23 -0.65 46.12
N LYS A 88 -0.26 -0.43 47.35
CA LYS A 88 0.41 -0.84 48.58
C LYS A 88 0.53 -2.36 48.66
N TRP A 89 -0.57 -3.07 48.42
CA TRP A 89 -0.61 -4.53 48.49
C TRP A 89 0.09 -5.18 47.31
N GLN A 90 -0.10 -4.66 46.09
CA GLN A 90 0.64 -5.09 44.91
C GLN A 90 2.17 -5.09 45.15
N LYS A 91 2.71 -3.98 45.68
CA LYS A 91 4.15 -3.86 45.99
C LYS A 91 4.59 -4.85 47.07
N ARG A 92 3.79 -5.03 48.12
CA ARG A 92 4.11 -5.95 49.23
C ARG A 92 4.16 -7.40 48.75
N LEU A 93 3.20 -7.81 47.93
CA LEU A 93 3.12 -9.15 47.33
C LEU A 93 4.29 -9.41 46.36
N LEU A 94 4.59 -8.44 45.48
CA LEU A 94 5.74 -8.55 44.59
C LEU A 94 7.08 -8.57 45.34
N LYS A 95 7.17 -7.87 46.49
CA LYS A 95 8.36 -7.93 47.36
C LYS A 95 8.52 -9.33 47.98
N ALA A 96 7.41 -9.95 48.40
CA ALA A 96 7.38 -11.33 48.90
C ALA A 96 7.81 -12.34 47.82
N ALA A 97 7.25 -12.23 46.63
CA ALA A 97 7.65 -13.04 45.48
C ALA A 97 9.14 -12.83 45.12
N SER A 98 9.63 -11.59 45.15
CA SER A 98 11.05 -11.29 44.90
C SER A 98 11.99 -11.90 45.94
N LEU A 99 11.58 -11.96 47.21
CA LEU A 99 12.35 -12.62 48.27
C LEU A 99 12.40 -14.13 48.02
N GLY A 100 11.26 -14.77 47.78
CA GLY A 100 11.21 -16.21 47.51
C GLY A 100 12.01 -16.60 46.27
N LYS A 101 11.92 -15.80 45.20
CA LYS A 101 12.74 -15.95 43.99
C LYS A 101 14.24 -15.90 44.29
N SER A 102 14.70 -15.04 45.19
CA SER A 102 16.14 -14.90 45.49
C SER A 102 16.75 -16.12 46.20
N VAL A 103 15.91 -16.97 46.78
CA VAL A 103 16.32 -18.18 47.51
C VAL A 103 16.28 -19.43 46.62
N LEU A 104 15.55 -19.38 45.50
CA LEU A 104 15.44 -20.49 44.55
C LEU A 104 16.65 -20.53 43.61
N ASP A 105 17.30 -21.70 43.51
CA ASP A 105 18.45 -21.91 42.60
C ASP A 105 18.04 -21.86 41.12
N ILE A 106 16.82 -22.32 40.80
CA ILE A 106 16.25 -22.34 39.45
C ILE A 106 14.82 -21.83 39.54
N TYR A 107 14.54 -20.67 38.93
CA TYR A 107 13.20 -20.11 38.84
C TYR A 107 13.04 -19.33 37.53
N ASN A 108 11.96 -19.60 36.79
CA ASN A 108 11.64 -18.80 35.60
C ASN A 108 11.07 -17.45 36.06
N SER A 109 11.79 -16.38 35.74
CA SER A 109 11.42 -15.03 36.17
C SER A 109 10.49 -14.30 35.22
N ASP A 110 10.16 -14.90 34.07
CA ASP A 110 9.38 -14.25 33.02
C ASP A 110 7.99 -13.84 33.56
N ASP A 111 7.27 -14.75 34.22
CA ASP A 111 5.93 -14.47 34.77
C ASP A 111 5.94 -13.32 35.81
N PHE A 112 7.00 -13.24 36.63
CA PHE A 112 7.18 -12.15 37.58
C PHE A 112 7.39 -10.79 36.87
N VAL A 113 8.19 -10.78 35.81
CA VAL A 113 8.46 -9.57 35.02
C VAL A 113 7.20 -9.14 34.26
N ASP A 114 6.49 -10.08 33.64
CA ASP A 114 5.25 -9.84 32.91
C ASP A 114 4.14 -9.29 33.83
N MET A 115 4.06 -9.80 35.06
CA MET A 115 3.14 -9.26 36.07
C MET A 115 3.51 -7.82 36.46
N CYS A 116 4.80 -7.52 36.67
CA CYS A 116 5.25 -6.16 36.96
C CYS A 116 4.91 -5.18 35.82
N ASP A 117 5.10 -5.61 34.58
CA ASP A 117 4.79 -4.86 33.37
C ASP A 117 3.28 -4.61 33.27
N THR A 118 2.48 -5.65 33.49
CA THR A 118 1.02 -5.60 33.49
C THR A 118 0.48 -4.66 34.56
N LEU A 119 0.95 -4.77 35.79
CA LEU A 119 0.51 -3.92 36.90
C LEU A 119 0.87 -2.45 36.66
N ARG A 120 2.01 -2.17 36.05
CA ARG A 120 2.38 -0.79 35.67
C ARG A 120 1.38 -0.19 34.68
N VAL A 121 0.96 -0.95 33.68
CA VAL A 121 -0.04 -0.53 32.68
C VAL A 121 -1.41 -0.39 33.34
N LEU A 122 -1.86 -1.40 34.08
CA LEU A 122 -3.14 -1.41 34.79
C LEU A 122 -3.26 -0.20 35.73
N ASN A 123 -2.25 0.06 36.56
CA ASN A 123 -2.28 1.20 37.48
C ASN A 123 -2.33 2.53 36.74
N ALA A 124 -1.65 2.66 35.60
CA ALA A 124 -1.69 3.88 34.80
C ALA A 124 -3.07 4.16 34.19
N VAL A 125 -3.79 3.13 33.74
CA VAL A 125 -5.14 3.29 33.16
C VAL A 125 -6.25 3.33 34.23
N ARG A 126 -6.01 2.75 35.40
CA ARG A 126 -6.90 2.83 36.58
C ARG A 126 -6.86 4.19 37.27
N ASP A 127 -5.81 5.00 37.07
CA ASP A 127 -5.72 6.34 37.63
C ASP A 127 -7.00 7.13 37.36
N PHE A 128 -7.51 7.84 38.37
CA PHE A 128 -8.82 8.51 38.31
C PHE A 128 -8.94 9.53 37.17
N LYS A 129 -7.82 10.10 36.69
CA LYS A 129 -7.82 11.02 35.54
C LYS A 129 -8.11 10.30 34.23
N ILE A 130 -7.72 9.04 34.12
CA ILE A 130 -7.97 8.18 32.95
C ILE A 130 -9.29 7.44 33.13
N GLY A 131 -9.52 6.85 34.32
CA GLY A 131 -10.78 6.24 34.71
C GLY A 131 -11.13 4.97 33.92
N MET A 132 -10.17 4.09 33.66
CA MET A 132 -10.41 2.74 33.12
C MET A 132 -10.14 1.68 34.21
N PRO A 133 -11.14 1.34 35.04
CA PRO A 133 -10.97 0.35 36.10
C PRO A 133 -11.01 -1.06 35.49
N LEU A 134 -9.93 -1.46 34.82
CA LEU A 134 -9.77 -2.79 34.25
C LEU A 134 -9.22 -3.74 35.31
N SER A 135 -9.80 -4.94 35.41
CA SER A 135 -9.19 -6.03 36.16
C SER A 135 -8.03 -6.66 35.37
N PHE A 136 -7.25 -7.50 36.04
CA PHE A 136 -6.18 -8.28 35.41
C PHE A 136 -6.70 -9.20 34.31
N GLU A 137 -7.80 -9.92 34.56
CA GLU A 137 -8.44 -10.83 33.60
C GLU A 137 -8.99 -10.08 32.39
N GLN A 138 -9.61 -8.92 32.63
CA GLN A 138 -10.10 -8.07 31.56
C GLN A 138 -8.98 -7.53 30.69
N TYR A 139 -7.85 -7.16 31.27
CA TYR A 139 -6.68 -6.71 30.50
C TYR A 139 -6.10 -7.82 29.63
N HIS A 140 -5.93 -9.03 30.19
CA HIS A 140 -5.44 -10.20 29.45
C HIS A 140 -6.35 -10.53 28.27
N ARG A 141 -7.66 -10.52 28.49
CA ARG A 141 -8.64 -10.78 27.44
C ARG A 141 -8.72 -9.65 26.41
N LEU A 142 -8.61 -8.41 26.85
CA LEU A 142 -8.67 -7.23 25.98
C LEU A 142 -7.45 -7.17 25.06
N THR A 143 -6.28 -7.54 25.57
CA THR A 143 -4.95 -7.35 25.01
C THR A 143 -4.46 -5.88 25.03
N PRO A 144 -3.14 -5.66 25.08
CA PRO A 144 -2.55 -4.32 25.09
C PRO A 144 -2.90 -3.48 23.86
N GLU A 145 -3.00 -4.10 22.68
CA GLU A 145 -3.30 -3.41 21.41
C GLU A 145 -4.71 -2.82 21.43
N ARG A 146 -5.70 -3.56 21.94
CA ARG A 146 -7.07 -3.05 22.07
C ARG A 146 -7.19 -2.04 23.20
N LEU A 147 -6.38 -2.16 24.27
CA LEU A 147 -6.30 -1.11 25.29
C LEU A 147 -5.83 0.21 24.67
N ILE A 148 -4.78 0.18 23.85
CA ILE A 148 -4.33 1.36 23.10
C ILE A 148 -5.47 1.91 22.24
N GLN A 149 -6.18 1.07 21.48
CA GLN A 149 -7.34 1.52 20.69
C GLN A 149 -8.40 2.25 21.55
N ARG A 150 -8.71 1.73 22.75
CA ARG A 150 -9.65 2.40 23.67
C ARG A 150 -9.12 3.74 24.17
N LEU A 151 -7.83 3.85 24.47
CA LEU A 151 -7.20 5.11 24.86
C LEU A 151 -7.26 6.14 23.73
N LEU A 152 -7.04 5.72 22.48
CA LEU A 152 -7.15 6.59 21.30
C LEU A 152 -8.56 7.14 21.11
N GLN A 153 -9.60 6.33 21.33
CA GLN A 153 -11.00 6.77 21.27
C GLN A 153 -11.36 7.77 22.38
N ARG A 154 -10.58 7.82 23.47
CA ARG A 154 -10.72 8.81 24.54
C ARG A 154 -9.74 9.97 24.40
N HIS A 155 -9.01 10.04 23.29
CA HIS A 155 -7.99 11.06 23.00
C HIS A 155 -6.81 11.08 24.00
N GLU A 156 -6.55 9.97 24.71
CA GLU A 156 -5.45 9.82 25.67
C GLU A 156 -4.12 9.45 24.99
N TYR A 157 -3.69 10.26 24.00
CA TYR A 157 -2.55 9.94 23.13
C TYR A 157 -1.21 9.83 23.86
N LEU A 158 -0.96 10.70 24.85
CA LEU A 158 0.30 10.69 25.58
C LEU A 158 0.46 9.40 26.39
N LEU A 159 -0.61 8.95 27.04
CA LEU A 159 -0.60 7.70 27.79
C LEU A 159 -0.47 6.50 26.85
N ALA A 160 -1.22 6.48 25.74
CA ALA A 160 -1.11 5.44 24.72
C ALA A 160 0.33 5.30 24.20
N LEU A 161 1.01 6.43 23.90
CA LEU A 161 2.41 6.43 23.46
C LEU A 161 3.38 5.91 24.53
N LYS A 162 3.15 6.27 25.80
CA LYS A 162 3.98 5.77 26.91
C LYS A 162 3.83 4.26 27.09
N ILE A 163 2.60 3.76 27.05
CA ILE A 163 2.30 2.32 27.17
C ILE A 163 2.87 1.56 25.96
N ALA A 164 2.63 2.05 24.74
CA ALA A 164 3.15 1.40 23.53
C ALA A 164 4.68 1.30 23.55
N ARG A 165 5.38 2.39 23.92
CA ARG A 165 6.84 2.36 24.06
C ARG A 165 7.31 1.41 25.14
N TYR A 166 6.61 1.39 26.28
CA TYR A 166 6.94 0.54 27.41
C TYR A 166 6.85 -0.95 27.05
N LEU A 167 5.76 -1.34 26.39
CA LEU A 167 5.51 -2.70 25.92
C LEU A 167 6.15 -3.01 24.56
N LYS A 168 6.93 -2.08 24.01
CA LYS A 168 7.59 -2.21 22.69
C LYS A 168 6.63 -2.50 21.53
N LEU A 169 5.42 -1.97 21.61
CA LEU A 169 4.38 -2.05 20.57
C LEU A 169 4.57 -0.97 19.50
N PRO A 170 4.07 -1.22 18.27
CA PRO A 170 4.05 -0.22 17.20
C PRO A 170 3.30 1.04 17.63
N SER A 171 3.83 2.21 17.24
CA SER A 171 3.28 3.53 17.62
C SER A 171 2.80 4.36 16.43
N ASP A 172 3.05 3.90 15.21
CA ASP A 172 2.60 4.49 13.94
C ASP A 172 1.08 4.70 13.92
N GLY A 173 0.30 3.68 14.26
CA GLY A 173 -1.17 3.79 14.34
C GLY A 173 -1.67 4.83 15.35
N ILE A 174 -0.92 5.10 16.43
CA ILE A 174 -1.27 6.13 17.41
C ILE A 174 -1.12 7.52 16.79
N TYR A 175 -0.03 7.76 16.07
CA TYR A 175 0.23 9.03 15.40
C TYR A 175 -0.78 9.29 14.27
N VAL A 176 -1.08 8.27 13.45
CA VAL A 176 -2.09 8.37 12.39
C VAL A 176 -3.46 8.69 12.97
N HIS A 177 -3.89 7.98 14.02
CA HIS A 177 -5.17 8.26 14.67
C HIS A 177 -5.22 9.68 15.27
N TRP A 178 -4.13 10.16 15.87
CA TRP A 178 -4.04 11.54 16.35
C TRP A 178 -4.18 12.55 15.20
N ALA A 179 -3.48 12.34 14.09
CA ALA A 179 -3.53 13.23 12.94
C ALA A 179 -4.94 13.26 12.32
N CYS A 180 -5.57 12.09 12.14
CA CYS A 180 -6.96 12.00 11.70
C CYS A 180 -7.91 12.75 12.63
N ALA A 181 -7.76 12.60 13.95
CA ALA A 181 -8.59 13.33 14.92
C ALA A 181 -8.35 14.85 14.84
N LYS A 182 -7.10 15.30 14.66
CA LYS A 182 -6.76 16.72 14.51
C LYS A 182 -7.36 17.31 13.23
N VAL A 183 -7.38 16.56 12.14
CA VAL A 183 -8.02 16.97 10.87
C VAL A 183 -9.55 17.08 11.03
N ARG A 184 -10.19 16.13 11.71
CA ARG A 184 -11.65 16.13 11.91
C ARG A 184 -12.14 17.23 12.84
N ILE A 185 -11.43 17.45 13.95
CA ILE A 185 -11.87 18.36 15.02
C ILE A 185 -11.30 19.77 14.83
N GLY A 186 -10.16 19.92 14.13
CA GLY A 186 -9.43 21.18 14.05
C GLY A 186 -10.25 22.30 13.43
N ALA A 187 -10.45 23.41 14.15
CA ALA A 187 -11.06 24.63 13.59
C ALA A 187 -10.05 25.49 12.79
N ASP A 188 -8.78 25.10 12.82
CA ASP A 188 -7.68 25.79 12.15
C ASP A 188 -7.80 25.66 10.62
N ASP A 189 -7.15 26.57 9.90
CA ASP A 189 -7.03 26.54 8.44
C ASP A 189 -6.21 25.32 7.96
N ASP A 190 -6.45 24.93 6.70
CA ASP A 190 -5.84 23.74 6.10
C ASP A 190 -4.30 23.81 6.10
N ASP A 191 -3.72 24.97 5.76
CA ASP A 191 -2.26 25.14 5.69
C ASP A 191 -1.62 24.97 7.10
N THR A 192 -2.26 25.51 8.14
CA THR A 192 -1.82 25.35 9.54
C THR A 192 -1.91 23.90 10.02
N ILE A 193 -3.00 23.19 9.71
CA ILE A 193 -3.17 21.78 10.07
C ILE A 193 -2.13 20.94 9.36
N CYS A 194 -1.93 21.14 8.05
CA CYS A 194 -0.97 20.41 7.25
C CYS A 194 0.44 20.50 7.85
N ARG A 195 0.92 21.73 8.08
CA ARG A 195 2.23 21.98 8.69
C ARG A 195 2.38 21.29 10.04
N LEU A 196 1.39 21.42 10.93
CA LEU A 196 1.44 20.80 12.27
C LEU A 196 1.53 19.28 12.19
N VAL A 197 0.73 18.67 11.31
CA VAL A 197 0.72 17.22 11.09
C VAL A 197 2.07 16.78 10.54
N VAL A 198 2.56 17.41 9.48
CA VAL A 198 3.85 17.06 8.86
C VAL A 198 5.01 17.22 9.84
N GLU A 199 5.07 18.32 10.60
CA GLU A 199 6.12 18.55 11.60
C GLU A 199 6.13 17.46 12.68
N ARG A 200 4.95 17.08 13.18
CA ARG A 200 4.80 16.05 14.23
C ARG A 200 5.11 14.64 13.75
N LEU A 201 4.81 14.35 12.49
CA LEU A 201 5.00 13.03 11.88
C LEU A 201 6.39 12.88 11.24
N SER A 202 7.11 13.97 11.00
CA SER A 202 8.45 13.96 10.42
C SER A 202 9.43 13.10 11.25
N GLY A 203 10.20 12.27 10.57
CA GLY A 203 11.19 11.37 11.18
C GLY A 203 10.62 10.15 11.90
N LYS A 204 9.32 9.88 11.79
CA LYS A 204 8.69 8.66 12.34
C LYS A 204 8.50 7.60 11.25
N PRO A 205 9.00 6.37 11.44
CA PRO A 205 8.84 5.31 10.45
C PRO A 205 7.41 4.76 10.44
N GLY A 206 6.97 4.25 9.28
CA GLY A 206 5.74 3.48 9.14
C GLY A 206 4.43 4.28 9.08
N ILE A 207 4.50 5.61 9.05
CA ILE A 207 3.30 6.45 8.97
C ILE A 207 2.69 6.41 7.57
N SER A 208 1.38 6.17 7.51
CA SER A 208 0.58 6.26 6.28
C SER A 208 -0.12 7.61 6.23
N PHE A 209 0.33 8.50 5.35
CA PHE A 209 -0.33 9.78 5.08
C PHE A 209 -1.64 9.61 4.31
N GLU A 210 -1.78 8.51 3.56
CA GLU A 210 -3.01 8.17 2.85
C GLU A 210 -4.25 8.12 3.76
N GLU A 211 -4.15 7.50 4.94
CA GLU A 211 -5.28 7.41 5.88
C GLU A 211 -5.70 8.79 6.41
N ILE A 212 -4.72 9.67 6.61
CA ILE A 212 -4.92 11.04 7.10
C ILE A 212 -5.55 11.89 5.99
N ALA A 213 -5.05 11.78 4.76
CA ALA A 213 -5.60 12.45 3.59
C ALA A 213 -7.05 12.00 3.32
N ARG A 214 -7.34 10.70 3.44
CA ARG A 214 -8.69 10.16 3.33
C ARG A 214 -9.62 10.74 4.40
N ALA A 215 -9.14 10.88 5.64
CA ALA A 215 -9.91 11.55 6.69
C ALA A 215 -10.19 13.02 6.35
N ALA A 216 -9.21 13.76 5.81
CA ALA A 216 -9.41 15.15 5.37
C ALA A 216 -10.45 15.26 4.24
N TYR A 217 -10.42 14.34 3.28
CA TYR A 217 -11.37 14.31 2.19
C TYR A 217 -12.81 14.06 2.66
N HIS A 218 -13.00 13.12 3.58
CA HIS A 218 -14.33 12.84 4.15
C HIS A 218 -14.92 14.00 4.95
N GLU A 219 -14.07 14.88 5.49
CA GLU A 219 -14.49 16.12 6.17
C GLU A 219 -14.69 17.30 5.18
N GLY A 220 -14.58 17.06 3.87
CA GLY A 220 -14.76 18.07 2.83
C GLY A 220 -13.54 18.97 2.60
N ARG A 221 -12.38 18.66 3.17
CA ARG A 221 -11.14 19.44 3.03
C ARG A 221 -10.26 18.90 1.90
N SER A 222 -10.71 19.05 0.65
CA SER A 222 -10.02 18.49 -0.52
C SER A 222 -8.59 19.03 -0.69
N ARG A 223 -8.37 20.33 -0.45
CA ARG A 223 -7.02 20.94 -0.54
C ARG A 223 -6.06 20.31 0.47
N LEU A 224 -6.45 20.25 1.75
CA LEU A 224 -5.66 19.56 2.78
C LEU A 224 -5.39 18.09 2.44
N ALA A 225 -6.40 17.38 1.92
CA ALA A 225 -6.23 15.98 1.51
C ALA A 225 -5.15 15.83 0.44
N THR A 226 -5.18 16.64 -0.63
CA THR A 226 -4.14 16.60 -1.68
C THR A 226 -2.75 16.95 -1.15
N GLU A 227 -2.65 17.94 -0.26
CA GLU A 227 -1.36 18.39 0.28
C GLU A 227 -0.74 17.34 1.21
N LEU A 228 -1.53 16.75 2.11
CA LEU A 228 -1.09 15.65 2.98
C LEU A 228 -0.68 14.43 2.15
N LEU A 229 -1.40 14.15 1.05
CA LEU A 229 -1.15 13.00 0.20
C LEU A 229 0.16 13.13 -0.59
N ASN A 230 0.66 14.34 -0.84
CA ASN A 230 2.00 14.56 -1.43
C ASN A 230 3.14 14.07 -0.52
N HIS A 231 2.88 13.89 0.79
CA HIS A 231 3.84 13.33 1.73
C HIS A 231 3.79 11.80 1.84
N GLU A 232 2.90 11.12 1.11
CA GLU A 232 2.87 9.66 1.03
C GLU A 232 3.91 9.16 0.01
N PRO A 233 4.97 8.44 0.45
CA PRO A 233 6.02 7.99 -0.47
C PRO A 233 5.60 6.85 -1.38
N ARG A 234 4.51 6.13 -1.04
CA ARG A 234 4.04 4.96 -1.78
C ARG A 234 3.03 5.37 -2.84
N GLY A 235 3.48 5.46 -4.10
CA GLY A 235 2.62 5.77 -5.25
C GLY A 235 1.38 4.87 -5.35
N GLY A 236 1.52 3.57 -5.08
CA GLY A 236 0.40 2.61 -5.08
C GLY A 236 -0.68 2.85 -4.01
N ARG A 237 -0.41 3.64 -2.97
CA ARG A 237 -1.43 4.11 -2.01
C ARG A 237 -1.95 5.50 -2.36
N GLN A 238 -1.07 6.34 -2.91
CA GLN A 238 -1.35 7.70 -3.30
C GLN A 238 -2.37 7.78 -4.45
N VAL A 239 -2.09 7.05 -5.54
CA VAL A 239 -2.83 7.14 -6.81
C VAL A 239 -4.28 6.66 -6.69
N PRO A 240 -4.61 5.54 -6.01
CA PRO A 240 -6.01 5.15 -5.83
C PRO A 240 -6.84 6.21 -5.11
N LEU A 241 -6.29 6.85 -4.06
CA LEU A 241 -7.01 7.89 -3.33
C LEU A 241 -7.23 9.14 -4.20
N LEU A 242 -6.24 9.56 -5.00
CA LEU A 242 -6.41 10.66 -5.96
C LEU A 242 -7.53 10.38 -6.97
N LEU A 243 -7.60 9.14 -7.48
CA LEU A 243 -8.69 8.74 -8.39
C LEU A 243 -10.06 8.74 -7.71
N ASP A 244 -10.15 8.39 -6.42
CA ASP A 244 -11.39 8.44 -5.63
C ASP A 244 -11.82 9.88 -5.34
N MET A 245 -10.86 10.81 -5.29
CA MET A 245 -11.07 12.26 -5.14
C MET A 245 -11.37 12.98 -6.48
N GLU A 246 -11.49 12.25 -7.58
CA GLU A 246 -11.67 12.78 -8.94
C GLU A 246 -10.50 13.64 -9.49
N GLU A 247 -9.33 13.58 -8.84
CA GLU A 247 -8.10 14.26 -9.26
C GLU A 247 -7.34 13.44 -10.33
N ASP A 248 -8.01 13.22 -11.46
CA ASP A 248 -7.58 12.29 -12.54
C ASP A 248 -6.20 12.61 -13.12
N GLU A 249 -5.95 13.89 -13.42
CA GLU A 249 -4.68 14.33 -14.02
C GLU A 249 -3.52 14.20 -13.03
N LEU A 250 -3.74 14.62 -11.78
CA LEU A 250 -2.75 14.50 -10.72
C LEU A 250 -2.46 13.03 -10.39
N ALA A 251 -3.48 12.17 -10.41
CA ALA A 251 -3.31 10.73 -10.23
C ALA A 251 -2.42 10.13 -11.32
N LEU A 252 -2.60 10.55 -12.58
CA LEU A 252 -1.75 10.11 -13.68
C LEU A 252 -0.32 10.62 -13.54
N ASP A 253 -0.14 11.89 -13.17
CA ASP A 253 1.19 12.47 -12.95
C ASP A 253 1.93 11.74 -11.82
N LYS A 254 1.25 11.45 -10.71
CA LYS A 254 1.83 10.66 -9.61
C LYS A 254 2.12 9.20 -9.96
N ALA A 255 1.29 8.58 -10.80
CA ALA A 255 1.59 7.26 -11.32
C ALA A 255 2.86 7.28 -12.19
N ILE A 256 3.03 8.28 -13.05
CA ILE A 256 4.23 8.44 -13.89
C ILE A 256 5.47 8.68 -13.02
N GLU A 257 5.38 9.56 -12.03
CA GLU A 257 6.47 9.83 -11.07
C GLU A 257 6.88 8.57 -10.29
N SER A 258 5.94 7.66 -10.00
CA SER A 258 6.24 6.40 -9.30
C SER A 258 7.10 5.43 -10.10
N GLY A 259 7.13 5.56 -11.44
CA GLY A 259 7.83 4.64 -12.34
C GLY A 259 7.20 3.25 -12.47
N ASP A 260 6.10 2.97 -11.78
CA ASP A 260 5.40 1.69 -11.84
C ASP A 260 4.51 1.62 -13.09
N SER A 261 4.94 0.83 -14.08
CA SER A 261 4.22 0.68 -15.35
C SER A 261 2.84 0.05 -15.19
N ASP A 262 2.65 -0.84 -14.20
CA ASP A 262 1.35 -1.45 -13.93
C ASP A 262 0.39 -0.41 -13.33
N LEU A 263 0.89 0.40 -12.40
CA LEU A 263 0.12 1.51 -11.82
C LEU A 263 -0.28 2.52 -12.90
N ILE A 264 0.65 2.94 -13.77
CA ILE A 264 0.37 3.87 -14.88
C ILE A 264 -0.70 3.28 -15.81
N LEU A 265 -0.53 2.02 -16.24
CA LEU A 265 -1.50 1.35 -17.11
C LEU A 265 -2.88 1.26 -16.45
N SER A 266 -2.94 0.93 -15.16
CA SER A 266 -4.21 0.85 -14.41
C SER A 266 -4.97 2.18 -14.39
N VAL A 267 -4.27 3.29 -14.19
CA VAL A 267 -4.84 4.65 -14.24
C VAL A 267 -5.35 4.94 -15.65
N LEU A 268 -4.53 4.70 -16.67
CA LEU A 268 -4.88 4.98 -18.05
C LEU A 268 -6.11 4.20 -18.51
N LEU A 269 -6.22 2.93 -18.13
CA LEU A 269 -7.40 2.10 -18.43
C LEU A 269 -8.66 2.62 -17.72
N LYS A 270 -8.54 3.11 -16.49
CA LYS A 270 -9.65 3.74 -15.76
C LYS A 270 -10.08 5.05 -16.43
N LEU A 271 -9.13 5.89 -16.81
CA LEU A 271 -9.39 7.15 -17.51
C LEU A 271 -10.01 6.93 -18.90
N LYS A 272 -9.52 5.95 -19.68
CA LYS A 272 -10.09 5.59 -20.99
C LYS A 272 -11.57 5.16 -20.88
N LYS A 273 -11.98 4.55 -19.77
CA LYS A 273 -13.38 4.18 -19.50
C LYS A 273 -14.22 5.35 -18.99
N LYS A 274 -13.64 6.25 -18.19
CA LYS A 274 -14.33 7.38 -17.55
C LYS A 274 -14.55 8.54 -18.50
N LEU A 275 -13.54 8.87 -19.30
CA LEU A 275 -13.51 10.08 -20.12
C LEU A 275 -13.94 9.79 -21.57
N PRO A 276 -14.58 10.75 -22.25
CA PRO A 276 -14.73 10.71 -23.70
C PRO A 276 -13.35 10.62 -24.38
N LEU A 277 -13.27 9.90 -25.50
CA LEU A 277 -12.01 9.58 -26.15
C LEU A 277 -11.13 10.81 -26.47
N ALA A 278 -11.75 11.91 -26.93
CA ALA A 278 -11.03 13.16 -27.20
C ALA A 278 -10.47 13.84 -25.94
N SER A 279 -11.20 13.79 -24.82
CA SER A 279 -10.72 14.31 -23.54
C SER A 279 -9.58 13.45 -22.99
N PHE A 280 -9.68 12.13 -23.15
CA PHE A 280 -8.62 11.19 -22.78
C PHE A 280 -7.33 11.46 -23.56
N PHE A 281 -7.41 11.62 -24.88
CA PHE A 281 -6.24 11.96 -25.71
C PHE A 281 -5.60 13.29 -25.32
N ARG A 282 -6.39 14.32 -25.06
CA ARG A 282 -5.87 15.60 -24.56
C ARG A 282 -5.06 15.44 -23.25
N VAL A 283 -5.52 14.58 -22.33
CA VAL A 283 -4.84 14.33 -21.05
C VAL A 283 -3.53 13.58 -21.26
N ILE A 284 -3.48 12.57 -22.13
CA ILE A 284 -2.27 11.76 -22.31
C ILE A 284 -1.23 12.41 -23.23
N ASN A 285 -1.62 13.24 -24.21
CA ASN A 285 -0.68 13.83 -25.18
C ASN A 285 0.31 14.80 -24.52
N SER A 286 -0.06 15.45 -23.41
CA SER A 286 0.88 16.26 -22.62
C SER A 286 1.90 15.43 -21.84
N ARG A 287 1.74 14.10 -21.80
CA ARG A 287 2.49 13.15 -20.96
C ARG A 287 3.08 12.03 -21.85
N PRO A 288 4.33 12.19 -22.33
CA PRO A 288 4.93 11.26 -23.29
C PRO A 288 4.91 9.79 -22.85
N THR A 289 5.19 9.52 -21.57
CA THR A 289 5.16 8.16 -21.01
C THR A 289 3.78 7.52 -21.09
N ALA A 290 2.72 8.29 -20.78
CA ALA A 290 1.35 7.81 -20.87
C ALA A 290 0.95 7.51 -22.32
N THR A 291 1.31 8.41 -23.24
CA THR A 291 1.07 8.22 -24.67
C THR A 291 1.78 6.97 -25.19
N ALA A 292 3.06 6.77 -24.84
CA ALA A 292 3.84 5.62 -25.26
C ALA A 292 3.27 4.29 -24.76
N ILE A 293 2.76 4.24 -23.52
CA ILE A 293 2.13 3.03 -22.96
C ILE A 293 0.83 2.70 -23.70
N ILE A 294 -0.02 3.70 -23.97
CA ILE A 294 -1.27 3.48 -24.72
C ILE A 294 -0.99 3.08 -26.16
N GLU A 295 0.00 3.71 -26.80
CA GLU A 295 0.45 3.36 -28.14
C GLU A 295 0.93 1.90 -28.19
N SER A 296 1.81 1.50 -27.26
CA SER A 296 2.32 0.13 -27.15
C SER A 296 1.22 -0.89 -26.91
N ALA A 297 0.28 -0.60 -26.00
CA ALA A 297 -0.85 -1.47 -25.70
C ALA A 297 -1.76 -1.64 -26.93
N ALA A 298 -2.09 -0.55 -27.62
CA ALA A 298 -2.94 -0.59 -28.81
C ALA A 298 -2.28 -1.36 -29.98
N ILE A 299 -0.95 -1.25 -30.13
CA ILE A 299 -0.20 -2.04 -31.10
C ILE A 299 -0.25 -3.54 -30.77
N ALA A 300 -0.10 -3.89 -29.48
CA ALA A 300 -0.15 -5.29 -29.04
C ALA A 300 -1.55 -5.91 -29.22
N GLU A 301 -2.61 -5.14 -28.99
CA GLU A 301 -4.01 -5.56 -29.17
C GLU A 301 -4.46 -5.52 -30.64
N GLY A 302 -3.73 -4.82 -31.51
CA GLY A 302 -4.12 -4.60 -32.91
C GLY A 302 -5.23 -3.57 -33.10
N ASP A 303 -5.43 -2.66 -32.15
CA ASP A 303 -6.45 -1.60 -32.20
C ASP A 303 -6.00 -0.43 -33.09
N ASN A 304 -6.04 -0.67 -34.40
CA ASN A 304 -5.66 0.33 -35.41
C ASN A 304 -6.61 1.53 -35.45
N ALA A 305 -7.85 1.39 -34.96
CA ALA A 305 -8.81 2.50 -34.92
C ALA A 305 -8.37 3.53 -33.87
N LEU A 306 -8.07 3.07 -32.66
CA LEU A 306 -7.55 3.92 -31.58
C LEU A 306 -6.26 4.63 -31.98
N LEU A 307 -5.32 3.91 -32.61
CA LEU A 307 -4.04 4.49 -33.06
C LEU A 307 -4.27 5.61 -34.09
N LYS A 308 -5.17 5.41 -35.06
CA LYS A 308 -5.49 6.45 -36.06
C LYS A 308 -6.10 7.68 -35.42
N ASP A 309 -7.04 7.50 -34.49
CA ASP A 309 -7.68 8.61 -33.80
C ASP A 309 -6.68 9.38 -32.92
N LEU A 310 -5.79 8.67 -32.22
CA LEU A 310 -4.72 9.25 -31.40
C LEU A 310 -3.79 10.13 -32.25
N TYR A 311 -3.25 9.58 -33.33
CA TYR A 311 -2.31 10.29 -34.19
C TYR A 311 -2.97 11.44 -34.96
N TYR A 312 -4.25 11.31 -35.29
CA TYR A 312 -4.99 12.39 -35.93
C TYR A 312 -5.18 13.58 -35.00
N GLN A 313 -5.53 13.34 -33.71
CA GLN A 313 -5.71 14.43 -32.75
C GLN A 313 -4.41 15.15 -32.39
N ASP A 314 -3.27 14.45 -32.45
CA ASP A 314 -1.95 15.01 -32.14
C ASP A 314 -1.18 15.53 -33.37
N ASP A 315 -1.82 15.56 -34.56
CA ASP A 315 -1.22 15.91 -35.85
C ASP A 315 0.05 15.09 -36.22
N ARG A 316 0.17 13.85 -35.68
CA ARG A 316 1.25 12.90 -35.94
C ARG A 316 1.02 12.15 -37.27
N ARG A 317 1.07 12.87 -38.39
CA ARG A 317 0.71 12.33 -39.73
C ARG A 317 1.57 11.16 -40.18
N VAL A 318 2.87 11.17 -39.88
CA VAL A 318 3.80 10.08 -40.23
C VAL A 318 3.41 8.80 -39.50
N ASP A 319 3.12 8.88 -38.21
CA ASP A 319 2.69 7.72 -37.42
C ASP A 319 1.33 7.20 -37.85
N GLY A 320 0.40 8.10 -38.20
CA GLY A 320 -0.88 7.74 -38.84
C GLY A 320 -0.70 6.98 -40.15
N ALA A 321 0.23 7.43 -41.00
CA ALA A 321 0.55 6.75 -42.26
C ALA A 321 1.17 5.37 -42.01
N ASN A 322 2.02 5.23 -40.99
CA ASN A 322 2.61 3.95 -40.58
C ASN A 322 1.56 2.92 -40.13
N VAL A 323 0.40 3.34 -39.59
CA VAL A 323 -0.72 2.41 -39.32
C VAL A 323 -1.26 1.84 -40.62
N PHE A 324 -1.51 2.67 -41.63
CA PHE A 324 -2.00 2.22 -42.93
C PHE A 324 -1.00 1.32 -43.67
N ILE A 325 0.30 1.60 -43.55
CA ILE A 325 1.37 0.74 -44.10
C ILE A 325 1.36 -0.63 -43.40
N ARG A 326 1.25 -0.68 -42.06
CA ARG A 326 1.12 -1.96 -41.34
C ARG A 326 -0.13 -2.73 -41.77
N GLU A 327 -1.25 -2.04 -41.95
CA GLU A 327 -2.47 -2.66 -42.48
C GLU A 327 -2.29 -3.18 -43.91
N SER A 328 -1.50 -2.52 -44.75
CA SER A 328 -1.25 -2.93 -46.15
C SER A 328 -0.46 -4.24 -46.23
N LEU A 329 0.46 -4.45 -45.28
CA LEU A 329 1.28 -5.67 -45.19
C LEU A 329 0.45 -6.91 -44.77
N GLN A 330 -0.70 -6.70 -44.12
CA GLN A 330 -1.60 -7.77 -43.69
C GLN A 330 -2.69 -8.08 -44.73
N GLN A 331 -2.74 -7.38 -45.87
CA GLN A 331 -3.75 -7.58 -46.89
C GLN A 331 -3.51 -8.86 -47.71
N PRO A 332 -4.57 -9.56 -48.14
CA PRO A 332 -4.44 -10.83 -48.87
C PRO A 332 -4.01 -10.67 -50.34
N ASN A 333 -4.14 -9.47 -50.93
CA ASN A 333 -3.79 -9.24 -52.33
C ASN A 333 -3.19 -7.85 -52.55
N ALA A 334 -2.46 -7.72 -53.66
CA ALA A 334 -1.75 -6.50 -54.04
C ALA A 334 -2.68 -5.30 -54.22
N ARG A 335 -3.91 -5.52 -54.70
CA ARG A 335 -4.90 -4.46 -54.90
C ARG A 335 -5.35 -3.84 -53.59
N THR A 336 -5.79 -4.63 -52.61
CA THR A 336 -6.22 -4.10 -51.31
C THR A 336 -5.04 -3.56 -50.51
N SER A 337 -3.82 -4.10 -50.70
CA SER A 337 -2.60 -3.51 -50.16
C SER A 337 -2.34 -2.11 -50.74
N ALA A 338 -2.46 -1.95 -52.07
CA ALA A 338 -2.32 -0.67 -52.75
C ALA A 338 -3.38 0.36 -52.31
N ASP A 339 -4.62 -0.07 -52.05
CA ASP A 339 -5.67 0.81 -51.53
C ASP A 339 -5.29 1.39 -50.15
N LYS A 340 -4.66 0.59 -49.27
CA LYS A 340 -4.16 1.05 -47.96
C LYS A 340 -2.97 2.00 -48.10
N LEU A 341 -2.02 1.70 -48.98
CA LEU A 341 -0.88 2.58 -49.29
C LEU A 341 -1.34 3.92 -49.86
N ALA A 342 -2.42 3.93 -50.65
CA ALA A 342 -3.01 5.17 -51.16
C ALA A 342 -3.59 6.05 -50.05
N LEU A 343 -4.20 5.46 -49.01
CA LEU A 343 -4.65 6.19 -47.82
C LEU A 343 -3.47 6.78 -47.04
N ALA A 344 -2.38 6.01 -46.87
CA ALA A 344 -1.14 6.51 -46.25
C ALA A 344 -0.57 7.71 -47.04
N ALA A 345 -0.51 7.61 -48.37
CA ALA A 345 -0.03 8.68 -49.23
C ALA A 345 -0.92 9.92 -49.20
N LYS A 346 -2.25 9.74 -49.09
CA LYS A 346 -3.19 10.86 -48.93
C LYS A 346 -2.98 11.60 -47.61
N LEU A 347 -2.67 10.91 -46.52
CA LEU A 347 -2.42 11.56 -45.23
C LEU A 347 -1.14 12.40 -45.25
N LEU A 348 -0.13 11.96 -46.01
CA LEU A 348 1.16 12.64 -46.12
C LEU A 348 1.19 13.75 -47.18
N SER A 349 0.23 13.79 -48.12
CA SER A 349 0.26 14.72 -49.27
C SER A 349 0.19 16.19 -48.90
N ASP A 350 -0.33 16.50 -47.72
CA ASP A 350 -0.61 17.86 -47.29
C ASP A 350 0.62 18.55 -46.67
N SER A 351 1.70 17.80 -46.37
CA SER A 351 2.96 18.34 -45.83
C SER A 351 4.10 18.28 -46.84
N LYS A 352 4.86 19.38 -46.96
CA LYS A 352 6.09 19.45 -47.76
C LYS A 352 7.28 18.71 -47.14
N GLU A 353 7.17 18.30 -45.89
CA GLU A 353 8.24 17.60 -45.18
C GLU A 353 8.29 16.11 -45.53
N ASN A 354 7.17 15.53 -45.98
CA ASN A 354 7.02 14.07 -46.19
C ASN A 354 7.23 13.64 -47.65
N ILE A 355 8.02 14.39 -48.43
CA ILE A 355 8.19 14.16 -49.88
C ILE A 355 8.85 12.80 -50.15
N THR A 356 9.82 12.41 -49.32
CA THR A 356 10.55 11.15 -49.43
C THR A 356 9.65 9.94 -49.22
N GLU A 357 8.83 9.97 -48.17
CA GLU A 357 7.87 8.94 -47.80
C GLU A 357 6.78 8.83 -48.87
N LEU A 358 6.28 9.96 -49.36
CA LEU A 358 5.32 10.00 -50.47
C LEU A 358 5.86 9.37 -51.75
N TYR A 359 7.12 9.66 -52.08
CA TYR A 359 7.78 9.08 -53.24
C TYR A 359 7.91 7.56 -53.08
N ALA A 360 8.37 7.11 -51.91
CA ALA A 360 8.47 5.68 -51.59
C ALA A 360 7.10 4.97 -51.70
N LEU A 361 6.03 5.52 -51.12
CA LEU A 361 4.68 4.95 -51.20
C LEU A 361 4.16 4.83 -52.63
N LYS A 362 4.45 5.84 -53.48
CA LYS A 362 4.10 5.81 -54.91
C LYS A 362 4.90 4.76 -55.67
N GLU A 363 6.20 4.63 -55.40
CA GLU A 363 7.03 3.58 -55.99
C GLU A 363 6.55 2.19 -55.56
N THR A 364 6.28 1.96 -54.26
CA THR A 364 5.75 0.67 -53.77
C THR A 364 4.42 0.32 -54.44
N THR A 365 3.50 1.28 -54.57
CA THR A 365 2.21 1.08 -55.25
C THR A 365 2.40 0.73 -56.74
N THR A 366 3.35 1.38 -57.40
CA THR A 366 3.68 1.13 -58.81
C THR A 366 4.32 -0.26 -58.98
N LEU A 367 5.21 -0.66 -58.07
CA LEU A 367 5.87 -1.96 -58.08
C LEU A 367 4.87 -3.09 -57.92
N LEU A 368 3.96 -3.00 -56.94
CA LEU A 368 2.92 -4.00 -56.71
C LEU A 368 2.03 -4.19 -57.95
N ARG A 369 1.64 -3.09 -58.62
CA ARG A 369 0.84 -3.15 -59.85
C ARG A 369 1.61 -3.84 -61.00
N ILE A 370 2.90 -3.55 -61.15
CA ILE A 370 3.72 -4.20 -62.18
C ILE A 370 3.89 -5.68 -61.85
N GLN A 371 4.17 -6.04 -60.61
CA GLN A 371 4.32 -7.44 -60.17
C GLN A 371 3.03 -8.24 -60.37
N GLU A 372 1.87 -7.68 -60.04
CA GLU A 372 0.58 -8.34 -60.29
C GLU A 372 0.35 -8.60 -61.80
N SER A 373 0.81 -7.70 -62.68
CA SER A 373 0.78 -7.95 -64.13
C SER A 373 1.76 -9.05 -64.56
N LEU A 374 2.94 -9.11 -63.93
CA LEU A 374 3.93 -10.16 -64.19
C LEU A 374 3.44 -11.53 -63.72
N ASP A 375 2.76 -11.60 -62.57
CA ASP A 375 2.16 -12.83 -62.04
C ASP A 375 1.17 -13.43 -63.04
N ARG A 376 0.34 -12.58 -63.63
CA ARG A 376 -0.66 -12.98 -64.64
C ARG A 376 -0.03 -13.39 -65.96
N ASP A 377 0.93 -12.62 -66.44
CA ASP A 377 1.56 -12.85 -67.75
C ASP A 377 2.50 -14.05 -67.78
N LEU A 378 3.23 -14.27 -66.68
CA LEU A 378 4.32 -15.25 -66.60
C LEU A 378 3.95 -16.49 -65.78
N THR A 379 2.76 -16.50 -65.15
CA THR A 379 2.27 -17.61 -64.31
C THR A 379 3.28 -18.04 -63.23
N ASP A 380 4.01 -17.09 -62.68
CA ASP A 380 5.02 -17.27 -61.63
C ASP A 380 4.90 -16.12 -60.61
N SER A 381 5.35 -16.31 -59.37
CA SER A 381 5.12 -15.35 -58.27
C SER A 381 6.17 -14.24 -58.19
N PHE A 382 5.76 -12.99 -58.38
CA PHE A 382 6.57 -11.77 -58.27
C PHE A 382 6.07 -10.82 -57.19
N THR A 383 4.78 -10.84 -56.85
CA THR A 383 4.21 -9.96 -55.81
C THR A 383 4.93 -10.10 -54.48
N GLY A 384 5.32 -8.96 -53.91
CA GLY A 384 6.01 -8.88 -52.61
C GLY A 384 7.54 -8.88 -52.69
N LEU A 385 8.12 -9.13 -53.87
CA LEU A 385 9.56 -9.00 -54.07
C LEU A 385 10.00 -7.53 -54.05
N SER A 386 11.24 -7.25 -53.65
CA SER A 386 11.86 -5.94 -53.86
C SER A 386 12.08 -5.66 -55.36
N VAL A 387 12.35 -4.39 -55.71
CA VAL A 387 12.71 -3.99 -57.09
C VAL A 387 13.89 -4.84 -57.60
N HIS A 388 14.90 -5.06 -56.75
CA HIS A 388 16.10 -5.82 -57.10
C HIS A 388 15.83 -7.31 -57.29
N GLU A 389 15.07 -7.93 -56.39
CA GLU A 389 14.67 -9.34 -56.52
C GLU A 389 13.78 -9.58 -57.73
N THR A 390 12.89 -8.62 -58.03
CA THR A 390 12.06 -8.65 -59.24
C THR A 390 12.93 -8.65 -60.50
N MET A 391 13.94 -7.76 -60.56
CA MET A 391 14.90 -7.73 -61.67
C MET A 391 15.70 -9.03 -61.77
N PHE A 392 16.22 -9.52 -60.65
CA PHE A 392 17.00 -10.76 -60.59
C PHE A 392 16.19 -11.96 -61.10
N LYS A 393 14.95 -12.12 -60.63
CA LYS A 393 14.06 -13.20 -61.05
C LYS A 393 13.72 -13.10 -62.54
N LEU A 394 13.43 -11.91 -63.05
CA LEU A 394 13.18 -11.70 -64.48
C LEU A 394 14.41 -12.04 -65.34
N ILE A 395 15.62 -11.69 -64.90
CA ILE A 395 16.87 -12.04 -65.62
C ILE A 395 17.08 -13.55 -65.62
N ARG A 396 16.91 -14.20 -64.47
CA ARG A 396 17.06 -15.66 -64.33
C ARG A 396 16.08 -16.45 -65.20
N LEU A 397 14.87 -15.94 -65.39
CA LEU A 397 13.85 -16.52 -66.26
C LEU A 397 14.03 -16.15 -67.76
N GLY A 398 15.05 -15.35 -68.10
CA GLY A 398 15.35 -14.95 -69.49
C GLY A 398 14.58 -13.74 -70.01
N TYR A 399 13.75 -13.08 -69.18
CA TYR A 399 12.95 -11.91 -69.54
C TYR A 399 13.74 -10.58 -69.45
N HIS A 400 14.90 -10.51 -70.11
CA HIS A 400 15.82 -9.37 -70.03
C HIS A 400 15.19 -8.02 -70.43
N GLY A 401 14.27 -8.01 -71.41
CA GLY A 401 13.55 -6.81 -71.83
C GLY A 401 12.64 -6.24 -70.72
N ARG A 402 11.94 -7.13 -69.98
CA ARG A 402 11.09 -6.73 -68.85
C ARG A 402 11.95 -6.25 -67.67
N ALA A 403 13.08 -6.90 -67.41
CA ALA A 403 14.04 -6.47 -66.39
C ALA A 403 14.61 -5.07 -66.68
N LYS A 404 14.93 -4.76 -67.95
CA LYS A 404 15.38 -3.41 -68.37
C LYS A 404 14.28 -2.36 -68.21
N LYS A 405 13.00 -2.73 -68.39
CA LYS A 405 11.86 -1.86 -68.13
C LYS A 405 11.74 -1.51 -66.63
N ILE A 406 11.86 -2.50 -65.74
CA ILE A 406 11.90 -2.27 -64.28
C ILE A 406 13.07 -1.34 -63.91
N GLN A 407 14.26 -1.57 -64.47
CA GLN A 407 15.42 -0.72 -64.23
C GLN A 407 15.16 0.76 -64.57
N GLY A 408 14.51 1.02 -65.71
CA GLY A 408 14.19 2.38 -66.16
C GLY A 408 13.09 3.04 -65.32
N GLU A 409 12.04 2.30 -64.98
CA GLU A 409 10.89 2.80 -64.21
C GLU A 409 11.30 3.26 -62.81
N PHE A 410 12.08 2.45 -62.09
CA PHE A 410 12.53 2.72 -60.71
C PHE A 410 13.91 3.39 -60.65
N LYS A 411 14.44 3.85 -61.80
CA LYS A 411 15.74 4.54 -61.92
C LYS A 411 16.87 3.84 -61.16
N VAL A 412 16.94 2.52 -61.25
CA VAL A 412 17.94 1.72 -60.52
C VAL A 412 19.34 2.10 -61.00
N PRO A 413 20.28 2.47 -60.11
CA PRO A 413 21.62 2.89 -60.49
C PRO A 413 22.33 1.86 -61.35
N GLU A 414 23.04 2.31 -62.38
CA GLU A 414 23.66 1.42 -63.37
C GLU A 414 24.63 0.41 -62.74
N LYS A 415 25.41 0.85 -61.75
CA LYS A 415 26.30 -0.01 -60.95
C LYS A 415 25.52 -1.16 -60.28
N VAL A 416 24.37 -0.86 -59.67
CA VAL A 416 23.53 -1.86 -58.99
C VAL A 416 22.90 -2.80 -60.00
N ALA A 417 22.40 -2.29 -61.11
CA ALA A 417 21.83 -3.10 -62.19
C ALA A 417 22.85 -4.07 -62.79
N TRP A 418 24.13 -3.69 -62.87
CA TRP A 418 25.22 -4.57 -63.28
C TRP A 418 25.54 -5.67 -62.27
N TRP A 419 25.44 -5.40 -60.96
CA TRP A 419 25.64 -6.41 -59.93
C TRP A 419 24.51 -7.45 -59.84
N ILE A 420 23.29 -7.05 -60.20
CA ILE A 420 22.11 -7.94 -60.19
C ILE A 420 22.10 -8.89 -61.40
N ARG A 421 22.72 -8.48 -62.50
CA ARG A 421 22.81 -9.25 -63.75
C ARG A 421 23.95 -10.26 -63.66
#